data_AF-A0A2V7H3J9-F1
#
_entry.id   AF-A0A2V7H3J9-F1
#
_cell.length_a   1.000
_cell.length_b   1.000
_cell.length_c   1.000
_cell.angle_alpha   90.00
_cell.angle_beta   90.00
_cell.angle_gamma   90.00
#
_symmetry.space_group_name_H-M   'P 1'
#
loop_
_entity.id
_entity.type
_entity.pdbx_description
1 polymer ?
#
loop_
_entity_poly.entity_id
_entity_poly.type
_entity_poly.pdbx_seq_one_letter_code
_entity_poly.pdbx_strand_id
1 'polypeptide(L)'
;MITKTPKLNRRSFVIGSAAVGAGLALGLKIPFGASIVRAQDGSPEVTAWVVIRPDDTVVIRIARSEMGQGTLTGLAQLVAEELECDWSKVKTEYPTPGQSVKRKRAWGDFSTGG
;
A
#
# COMPACT_ATOMS: atom_id res chain seq x y z
N MET A 1 16.22 -14.15 -32.82
CA MET A 1 15.20 -13.28 -32.18
C MET A 1 14.83 -13.94 -30.86
N ILE A 2 15.32 -13.46 -29.71
CA ILE A 2 15.15 -14.14 -28.41
C ILE A 2 13.87 -13.60 -27.75
N THR A 3 12.82 -14.41 -27.73
CA THR A 3 11.57 -14.10 -27.04
C THR A 3 11.80 -14.23 -25.53
N LYS A 4 11.87 -13.10 -24.81
CA LYS A 4 11.83 -13.10 -23.34
C LYS A 4 10.41 -13.48 -22.91
N THR A 5 10.20 -14.71 -22.48
CA THR A 5 8.97 -15.11 -21.78
C THR A 5 8.86 -14.27 -20.50
N PRO A 6 7.82 -13.44 -20.31
CA PRO A 6 7.70 -12.66 -19.09
C PRO A 6 7.42 -13.62 -17.93
N LYS A 7 8.35 -13.72 -16.99
CA LYS A 7 8.10 -14.37 -15.69
C LYS A 7 6.99 -13.57 -15.00
N LEU A 8 5.78 -14.11 -14.95
CA LEU A 8 4.68 -13.54 -14.18
C LEU A 8 5.02 -13.68 -12.69
N ASN A 9 5.57 -12.62 -12.10
CA ASN A 9 5.72 -12.48 -10.65
C ASN A 9 4.38 -11.97 -10.07
N ARG A 10 3.97 -12.42 -8.87
CA ARG A 10 2.82 -11.91 -8.11
C ARG A 10 2.80 -10.38 -8.08
N ARG A 11 3.96 -9.74 -7.90
CA ARG A 11 4.13 -8.28 -7.94
C ARG A 11 3.75 -7.67 -9.29
N SER A 12 4.26 -8.24 -10.39
CA SER A 12 3.91 -7.81 -11.74
C SER A 12 2.45 -8.11 -12.07
N PHE A 13 1.87 -9.15 -11.48
CA PHE A 13 0.45 -9.46 -11.59
C PHE A 13 -0.43 -8.47 -10.80
N VAL A 14 -0.05 -8.06 -9.59
CA VAL A 14 -0.78 -7.03 -8.81
C VAL A 14 -0.67 -5.67 -9.50
N ILE A 15 0.53 -5.26 -9.93
CA ILE A 15 0.73 -4.00 -10.67
C ILE A 15 0.02 -4.05 -12.03
N GLY A 16 0.11 -5.18 -12.74
CA GLY A 16 -0.51 -5.37 -14.05
C GLY A 16 -2.03 -5.44 -13.99
N SER A 17 -2.60 -6.14 -13.00
CA SER A 17 -4.06 -6.19 -12.77
C SER A 17 -4.58 -4.86 -12.24
N ALA A 18 -3.80 -4.11 -11.46
CA ALA A 18 -4.11 -2.74 -11.09
C ALA A 18 -4.14 -1.82 -12.33
N ALA A 19 -3.17 -1.94 -13.25
CA ALA A 19 -3.10 -1.13 -14.47
C ALA A 19 -4.19 -1.50 -15.51
N VAL A 20 -4.43 -2.78 -15.75
CA VAL A 20 -5.50 -3.27 -16.64
C VAL A 20 -6.88 -3.01 -16.02
N GLY A 21 -6.99 -3.19 -14.70
CA GLY A 21 -8.15 -2.80 -13.91
C GLY A 21 -8.44 -1.30 -14.02
N ALA A 22 -7.43 -0.42 -14.09
CA ALA A 22 -7.64 1.01 -14.30
C ALA A 22 -8.21 1.35 -15.69
N GLY A 23 -7.81 0.61 -16.73
CA GLY A 23 -8.38 0.75 -18.08
C GLY A 23 -9.84 0.31 -18.17
N LEU A 24 -10.23 -0.71 -17.42
CA LEU A 24 -11.62 -1.21 -17.37
C LEU A 24 -12.48 -0.51 -16.29
N ALA A 25 -11.87 0.03 -15.23
CA ALA A 25 -12.56 0.71 -14.12
C ALA A 25 -13.01 2.13 -14.47
N LEU A 26 -12.46 2.74 -15.52
CA LEU A 26 -13.06 3.93 -16.13
C LEU A 26 -14.45 3.63 -16.74
N GLY A 27 -14.79 2.35 -16.99
CA GLY A 27 -16.08 1.90 -17.52
C GLY A 27 -16.91 1.01 -16.59
N LEU A 28 -16.32 0.35 -15.59
CA LEU A 28 -17.03 -0.58 -14.72
C LEU A 28 -16.57 -0.45 -13.26
N LYS A 29 -17.45 0.09 -12.41
CA LYS A 29 -17.25 0.22 -10.98
C LYS A 29 -17.36 -1.17 -10.33
N ILE A 30 -16.23 -1.89 -10.19
CA ILE A 30 -16.22 -3.21 -9.55
C ILE A 30 -16.31 -3.00 -8.02
N PRO A 31 -17.40 -3.45 -7.35
CA PRO A 31 -17.64 -3.18 -5.92
C PRO A 31 -16.69 -3.91 -4.96
N PHE A 32 -15.80 -4.77 -5.47
CA PHE A 32 -14.87 -5.59 -4.69
C PHE A 32 -13.39 -5.46 -5.13
N GLY A 33 -13.07 -4.57 -6.07
CA GLY A 33 -11.69 -4.33 -6.50
C GLY A 33 -11.01 -3.27 -5.65
N ALA A 34 -9.76 -3.54 -5.20
CA ALA A 34 -8.94 -2.56 -4.49
C ALA A 34 -8.94 -1.25 -5.27
N SER A 35 -9.55 -0.22 -4.68
CA SER A 35 -9.56 1.11 -5.26
C SER A 35 -8.11 1.57 -5.27
N ILE A 36 -7.52 1.76 -6.45
CA ILE A 36 -6.19 2.36 -6.57
C ILE A 36 -6.36 3.82 -6.13
N VAL A 37 -6.14 4.05 -4.86
CA VAL A 37 -5.93 5.38 -4.31
C VAL A 37 -4.54 5.77 -4.80
N ARG A 38 -4.36 6.98 -5.32
CA ARG A 38 -3.03 7.55 -5.54
C ARG A 38 -2.62 8.25 -4.25
N ALA A 39 -1.37 8.08 -3.83
CA ALA A 39 -0.82 8.88 -2.76
C ALA A 39 -0.81 10.37 -3.14
N GLN A 40 -0.70 11.26 -2.15
CA GLN A 40 -0.74 12.72 -2.40
C GLN A 40 0.40 13.19 -3.33
N ASP A 41 1.50 12.45 -3.38
CA ASP A 41 2.64 12.66 -4.27
C ASP A 41 2.49 11.97 -5.63
N GLY A 42 1.33 11.36 -5.90
CA GLY A 42 1.07 10.62 -7.14
C GLY A 42 1.71 9.23 -7.19
N SER A 43 2.36 8.75 -6.12
CA SER A 43 2.90 7.39 -6.10
C SER A 43 1.79 6.32 -6.09
N PRO A 44 2.04 5.14 -6.68
CA PRO A 44 1.12 4.01 -6.61
C PRO A 44 0.83 3.62 -5.15
N GLU A 45 -0.41 3.79 -4.71
CA GLU A 45 -0.89 3.29 -3.43
C GLU A 45 -1.64 1.98 -3.69
N VAL A 46 -1.25 0.91 -3.00
CA VAL A 46 -1.97 -0.37 -3.06
C VAL A 46 -3.24 -0.25 -2.22
N THR A 47 -3.14 0.41 -1.07
CA THR A 47 -4.24 0.78 -0.16
C THR A 47 -3.87 2.03 0.64
N ALA A 48 -4.78 2.57 1.46
CA ALA A 48 -4.46 3.64 2.42
C ALA A 48 -3.26 3.33 3.35
N TRP A 49 -2.93 2.05 3.51
CA TRP A 49 -1.94 1.53 4.46
C TRP A 49 -0.59 1.23 3.81
N VAL A 50 -0.54 0.98 2.51
CA VAL A 50 0.68 0.54 1.81
C VAL A 50 0.92 1.38 0.56
N VAL A 51 2.08 2.04 0.51
CA VAL A 51 2.56 2.81 -0.64
C VAL A 51 3.78 2.14 -1.23
N ILE A 52 3.81 2.00 -2.56
CA ILE A 52 5.00 1.54 -3.27
C ILE A 52 5.51 2.71 -4.09
N ARG A 53 6.66 3.26 -3.70
CA ARG A 53 7.30 4.37 -4.41
C ARG A 53 8.00 3.87 -5.68
N PRO A 54 8.25 4.77 -6.66
CA PRO A 54 8.94 4.39 -7.91
C PRO A 54 10.36 3.84 -7.74
N ASP A 55 11.01 4.07 -6.59
CA ASP A 55 12.35 3.59 -6.23
C ASP A 55 12.36 2.22 -5.52
N ASP A 56 11.21 1.54 -5.53
CA ASP A 56 10.90 0.31 -4.78
C ASP A 56 10.83 0.46 -3.26
N THR A 57 10.82 1.69 -2.72
CA THR A 57 10.56 1.89 -1.29
C THR A 57 9.11 1.50 -0.97
N VAL A 58 8.94 0.60 0.00
CA VAL A 58 7.62 0.20 0.51
C VAL A 58 7.36 0.93 1.81
N VAL A 59 6.33 1.78 1.82
CA VAL A 59 5.92 2.52 3.02
C VAL A 59 4.67 1.87 3.61
N ILE A 60 4.77 1.48 4.87
CA ILE A 60 3.70 0.86 5.64
C ILE A 60 3.23 1.88 6.68
N ARG A 61 2.00 2.34 6.54
CA ARG A 61 1.41 3.32 7.45
C ARG A 61 0.74 2.62 8.62
N ILE A 62 1.01 3.07 9.84
CA ILE A 62 0.43 2.48 11.06
C ILE A 62 -0.15 3.61 11.90
N ALA A 63 -1.46 3.57 12.16
CA ALA A 63 -2.16 4.66 12.85
C ALA A 63 -2.21 4.49 14.38
N ARG A 64 -1.80 3.34 14.91
CA ARG A 64 -1.80 3.05 16.36
C ARG A 64 -0.37 3.14 16.89
N SER A 65 -0.19 3.91 17.96
CA SER A 65 1.11 4.01 18.62
C SER A 65 1.46 2.68 19.29
N GLU A 66 2.72 2.31 19.15
CA GLU A 66 3.34 1.12 19.74
C GLU A 66 4.44 1.63 20.70
N MET A 67 4.61 0.99 21.86
CA MET A 67 5.56 1.40 22.92
C MET A 67 6.60 0.28 23.22
N GLY A 68 7.10 -0.39 22.19
CA GLY A 68 8.18 -1.39 22.30
C GLY A 68 7.75 -2.85 22.46
N GLN A 69 6.47 -3.17 22.30
CA GLN A 69 5.95 -4.54 22.16
C GLN A 69 6.31 -5.17 20.80
N GLY A 70 6.78 -4.39 19.82
CA GLY A 70 7.28 -4.91 18.55
C GLY A 70 6.20 -5.28 17.53
N THR A 71 4.92 -4.99 17.81
CA THR A 71 3.81 -5.23 16.87
C THR A 71 4.00 -4.50 15.55
N LEU A 72 4.58 -3.30 15.57
CA LEU A 72 4.90 -2.53 14.36
C LEU A 72 5.86 -3.29 13.44
N THR A 73 6.94 -3.82 14.01
CA THR A 73 7.95 -4.58 13.28
C THR A 73 7.35 -5.87 12.73
N GLY A 74 6.58 -6.60 13.53
CA GLY A 74 5.91 -7.83 13.08
C GLY A 74 4.92 -7.60 11.94
N LEU A 75 4.09 -6.55 12.03
CA LEU A 75 3.19 -6.18 10.93
C LEU A 75 3.95 -5.80 9.66
N ALA A 76 5.06 -5.07 9.80
CA ALA A 76 5.90 -4.71 8.67
C ALA A 76 6.52 -5.94 7.99
N GLN A 77 6.96 -6.94 8.76
CA GLN A 77 7.51 -8.19 8.24
C GLN A 77 6.48 -8.97 7.44
N LEU A 78 5.27 -9.14 7.97
CA LEU A 78 4.19 -9.84 7.25
C LEU A 78 3.87 -9.20 5.90
N VAL A 79 3.81 -7.87 5.86
CA VAL A 79 3.57 -7.13 4.61
C VAL A 79 4.75 -7.27 3.64
N ALA A 80 5.98 -7.24 4.16
CA ALA A 80 7.17 -7.40 3.32
C ALA A 80 7.27 -8.80 2.70
N GLU A 81 6.90 -9.83 3.46
CA GLU A 81 6.83 -11.22 3.00
C GLU A 81 5.78 -11.39 1.89
N GLU A 82 4.57 -10.87 2.08
CA GLU A 82 3.49 -11.00 1.07
C GLU A 82 3.82 -10.23 -0.23
N LEU A 83 4.52 -9.10 -0.12
CA LEU A 83 4.92 -8.28 -1.27
C LEU A 83 6.22 -8.73 -1.93
N GLU A 84 6.93 -9.72 -1.36
CA GLU A 84 8.26 -10.15 -1.77
C GLU A 84 9.22 -8.95 -1.98
N CYS A 85 9.22 -7.98 -1.04
CA CYS A 85 10.01 -6.76 -1.16
C CYS A 85 11.29 -6.76 -0.30
N ASP A 86 12.30 -6.00 -0.72
CA ASP A 86 13.55 -5.84 0.02
C ASP A 86 13.31 -5.15 1.37
N TRP A 87 13.59 -5.87 2.47
CA TRP A 87 13.44 -5.36 3.83
C TRP A 87 14.21 -4.06 4.09
N SER A 88 15.37 -3.88 3.44
CA SER A 88 16.17 -2.66 3.58
C SER A 88 15.48 -1.41 3.02
N LYS A 89 14.46 -1.60 2.18
CA LYS A 89 13.64 -0.56 1.56
C LYS A 89 12.27 -0.40 2.21
N VAL A 90 11.97 -1.14 3.28
CA VAL A 90 10.71 -1.00 4.03
C VAL A 90 10.83 0.16 5.00
N LYS A 91 9.84 1.06 4.98
CA LYS A 91 9.71 2.17 5.92
C LYS A 91 8.36 2.13 6.60
N THR A 92 8.32 2.43 7.88
CA THR A 92 7.07 2.65 8.60
C THR A 92 6.83 4.14 8.78
N GLU A 93 5.58 4.56 8.60
CA GLU A 93 5.17 5.96 8.77
C GLU A 93 3.91 6.02 9.64
N TYR A 94 3.85 7.03 10.51
CA TYR A 94 2.63 7.33 11.26
C TYR A 94 1.84 8.40 10.51
N PRO A 95 0.65 8.09 9.97
CA PRO A 95 -0.20 9.10 9.37
C PRO A 95 -0.64 10.10 10.45
N THR A 96 -0.80 11.37 10.06
CA THR A 96 -1.27 12.40 11.00
C THR A 96 -2.80 12.45 11.08
N PRO A 97 -3.40 12.91 12.19
CA PRO A 97 -4.85 13.14 12.27
C PRO A 97 -5.38 14.04 11.14
N GLY A 98 -4.61 15.08 10.77
CA GLY A 98 -4.95 15.98 9.67
C GLY A 98 -4.97 15.27 8.30
N GLN A 99 -4.05 14.33 8.06
CA GLN A 99 -4.10 13.49 6.85
C GLN A 99 -5.31 12.55 6.85
N SER A 100 -5.69 12.00 8.01
CA SER A 100 -6.88 11.14 8.15
C SER A 100 -8.16 11.89 7.80
N VAL A 101 -8.36 13.10 8.35
CA VAL A 101 -9.54 13.93 8.04
C VAL A 101 -9.62 14.26 6.55
N LYS A 102 -8.51 14.69 5.94
CA LYS A 102 -8.43 14.97 4.49
C LYS A 102 -8.80 13.77 3.62
N ARG A 103 -8.59 12.55 4.13
CA ARG A 103 -8.90 11.28 3.45
C ARG A 103 -10.18 10.62 3.98
N LYS A 104 -11.15 11.40 4.48
CA LYS A 104 -12.44 10.91 4.99
C LYS A 104 -12.30 9.87 6.09
N ARG A 105 -11.33 10.07 6.99
CA ARG A 105 -10.99 9.17 8.11
C ARG A 105 -10.61 7.74 7.67
N ALA A 106 -9.82 7.62 6.60
CA ALA A 106 -9.35 6.32 6.09
C ALA A 106 -8.59 5.46 7.13
N TRP A 107 -7.98 6.08 8.14
CA TRP A 107 -7.28 5.40 9.23
C TRP A 107 -8.08 5.41 10.55
N GLY A 108 -9.35 5.76 10.51
CA GLY A 108 -10.22 5.90 11.68
C GLY A 108 -9.88 7.13 12.52
N ASP A 109 -10.40 7.11 13.75
CA ASP A 109 -10.13 8.14 14.74
C ASP A 109 -8.82 7.87 15.47
N PHE A 110 -8.10 8.95 15.72
CA PHE A 110 -6.82 8.95 16.43
C PHE A 110 -7.03 9.18 17.94
N SER A 111 -8.27 9.08 18.42
CA SER A 111 -8.58 9.15 19.85
C SER A 111 -7.95 7.95 20.57
N THR A 112 -7.21 8.23 21.64
CA THR A 112 -6.62 7.20 22.52
C THR A 112 -7.50 6.92 23.75
N GLY A 113 -8.67 7.55 23.86
CA GLY A 113 -9.66 7.36 24.93
C GLY A 113 -11.03 6.92 24.39
N GLY A 114 -11.72 6.08 25.16
CA GLY A 114 -13.06 5.55 24.89
C GLY A 114 -14.18 6.55 25.12
#